data_AF-A0A9R0K052-F1
#
_entry.id   AF-A0A9R0K052-F1
#
_cell.length_a   1.000
_cell.length_b   1.000
_cell.length_c   1.000
_cell.angle_alpha   90.00
_cell.angle_beta   90.00
_cell.angle_gamma   90.00
#
_symmetry.space_group_name_H-M   'P 1'
#
loop_
_entity.id
_entity.type
_entity.pdbx_description
1 polymer ?
#
loop_
_entity_poly.entity_id
_entity_poly.type
_entity_poly.pdbx_seq_one_letter_code
_entity_poly.pdbx_strand_id
1 'polypeptide(L)'
;MPVDPVCSLCHLQLETAVHLFRDCPLLLQFWSAEPLCLFCPSFSLDSFTHWCVQFVTNLFKAPQGLLDGFISMLWTIWVLRNHARFRNVAWDLGAFRSILAGWNLRCSEARALHHRDISICRHRIRVLDSSFSEHLQGSYPPGFSQADIILISDGAWMSASNNADSTTVIGLLSGGKSSPLSVLWLVQRLRVILHNFAWVSVCKGSRRLVYPAHVLATSALRRQLLHLRL
;
A
#
# COMPACT_ATOMS: atom_id res chain seq x y z
N MET A 1 -7.31 17.17 23.52
CA MET A 1 -8.59 17.63 22.94
C MET A 1 -9.28 16.44 22.28
N PRO A 2 -10.58 16.22 22.52
CA PRO A 2 -11.32 15.15 21.87
C PRO A 2 -11.40 15.41 20.36
N VAL A 3 -11.07 14.38 19.58
CA VAL A 3 -11.17 14.39 18.13
C VAL A 3 -12.64 14.14 17.80
N ASP A 4 -13.36 15.14 17.25
CA ASP A 4 -14.67 14.95 16.60
C ASP A 4 -14.69 13.62 15.79
N PRO A 5 -15.55 12.66 16.15
CA PRO A 5 -15.54 11.35 15.52
C PRO A 5 -16.22 11.34 14.14
N VAL A 6 -16.80 12.46 13.68
CA VAL A 6 -17.44 12.55 12.37
C VAL A 6 -16.40 12.65 11.25
N CYS A 7 -16.73 12.06 10.10
CA CYS A 7 -15.93 12.09 8.87
C CYS A 7 -15.55 13.52 8.51
N SER A 8 -14.25 13.78 8.44
CA SER A 8 -13.71 15.10 8.14
C SER A 8 -13.87 15.53 6.68
N LEU A 9 -14.36 14.63 5.81
CA LEU A 9 -14.62 14.95 4.40
C LEU A 9 -16.09 15.32 4.17
N CYS A 10 -17.02 14.42 4.50
CA CYS A 10 -18.45 14.63 4.23
C CYS A 10 -19.22 15.24 5.40
N HIS A 11 -18.69 15.12 6.62
CA HIS A 11 -19.36 15.56 7.85
C HIS A 11 -20.72 14.89 8.14
N LEU A 12 -21.02 13.74 7.51
CA LEU A 12 -22.34 13.08 7.62
C LEU A 12 -22.37 11.86 8.55
N GLN A 13 -21.27 11.09 8.63
CA GLN A 13 -21.22 9.83 9.40
C GLN A 13 -19.93 9.72 10.20
N LEU A 14 -19.88 8.77 11.14
CA LEU A 14 -18.68 8.46 11.91
C LEU A 14 -17.52 8.08 10.99
N GLU A 15 -16.34 8.63 11.25
CA GLU A 15 -15.12 8.37 10.49
C GLU A 15 -14.57 6.98 10.84
N THR A 16 -15.02 5.96 10.12
CA THR A 16 -14.40 4.63 10.10
C THR A 16 -13.49 4.49 8.88
N ALA A 17 -12.57 3.52 8.88
CA ALA A 17 -11.76 3.24 7.68
C ALA A 17 -12.65 2.86 6.48
N VAL A 18 -13.70 2.09 6.74
CA VAL A 18 -14.71 1.70 5.75
C VAL A 18 -15.39 2.95 5.18
N HIS A 19 -15.90 3.84 6.03
CA HIS A 19 -16.54 5.06 5.57
C HIS A 19 -15.56 5.97 4.83
N LEU A 20 -14.41 6.26 5.42
CA LEU A 20 -13.43 7.20 4.87
C LEU A 20 -12.93 6.78 3.49
N PHE A 21 -12.62 5.51 3.28
CA PHE A 21 -11.99 5.06 2.04
C PHE A 21 -12.97 4.49 1.02
N ARG A 22 -14.17 4.05 1.42
CA ARG A 22 -15.10 3.35 0.53
C ARG A 22 -16.49 4.00 0.50
N ASP A 23 -17.12 4.20 1.65
CA ASP A 23 -18.56 4.55 1.69
C ASP A 23 -18.85 6.06 1.73
N CYS A 24 -17.82 6.90 1.83
CA CYS A 24 -17.97 8.34 1.85
C CYS A 24 -18.64 8.81 0.54
N PRO A 25 -19.81 9.49 0.59
CA PRO A 25 -20.55 9.88 -0.62
C PRO A 25 -19.75 10.74 -1.59
N LEU A 26 -18.84 11.57 -1.08
CA LEU A 26 -17.96 12.42 -1.89
C LEU A 26 -16.97 11.61 -2.74
N LEU A 27 -16.66 10.38 -2.31
CA LEU A 27 -15.66 9.51 -2.92
C LEU A 27 -16.27 8.44 -3.83
N LEU A 28 -17.54 8.09 -3.64
CA LEU A 28 -18.22 7.03 -4.41
C LEU A 28 -18.06 7.20 -5.92
N GLN A 29 -18.21 8.43 -6.42
CA GLN A 29 -18.07 8.73 -7.84
C GLN A 29 -16.71 8.34 -8.45
N PHE A 30 -15.63 8.29 -7.66
CA PHE A 30 -14.31 7.90 -8.16
C PHE A 30 -14.11 6.39 -8.16
N TRP A 31 -14.73 5.68 -7.21
CA TRP A 31 -14.76 4.21 -7.22
C TRP A 31 -15.64 3.68 -8.37
N SER A 32 -16.69 4.41 -8.72
CA SER A 32 -17.58 4.13 -9.85
C SER A 32 -17.03 4.62 -11.20
N ALA A 33 -15.86 5.27 -11.23
CA ALA A 33 -15.25 5.72 -12.46
C ALA A 33 -14.44 4.60 -13.13
N GLU A 34 -14.62 4.47 -14.44
CA GLU A 34 -13.76 3.63 -15.28
C GLU A 34 -12.30 4.14 -15.23
N PRO A 35 -11.30 3.25 -15.23
CA PRO A 35 -11.40 1.79 -15.36
C PRO A 35 -11.46 1.02 -14.03
N LEU A 36 -11.44 1.70 -12.88
CA LEU A 36 -11.33 1.04 -11.57
C LEU A 36 -12.63 0.32 -11.16
N CYS A 37 -13.79 0.82 -11.59
CA CYS A 37 -15.08 0.23 -11.24
C CYS A 37 -15.25 -1.22 -11.71
N LEU A 38 -14.64 -1.60 -12.84
CA LEU A 38 -14.67 -2.98 -13.36
C LEU A 38 -14.01 -3.99 -12.43
N PHE A 39 -13.12 -3.53 -11.55
CA PHE A 39 -12.37 -4.36 -10.61
C PHE A 39 -12.80 -4.11 -9.15
N CYS A 40 -13.72 -3.17 -8.91
CA CYS A 40 -14.17 -2.82 -7.58
C CYS A 40 -14.96 -3.99 -6.95
N PRO A 41 -14.56 -4.48 -5.76
CA PRO A 41 -15.31 -5.50 -5.05
C PRO A 41 -16.69 -4.99 -4.62
N SER A 42 -17.58 -5.92 -4.29
CA SER A 42 -18.87 -5.60 -3.68
C SER A 42 -18.70 -4.75 -2.42
N PHE A 43 -19.58 -3.76 -2.25
CA PHE A 43 -19.66 -2.92 -1.05
C PHE A 43 -20.27 -3.68 0.14
N SER A 44 -20.79 -4.90 -0.07
CA SER A 44 -21.34 -5.77 0.98
C SER A 44 -20.30 -6.40 1.91
N LEU A 45 -19.01 -6.12 1.73
CA LEU A 45 -17.94 -6.61 2.59
C LEU A 45 -17.81 -5.73 3.83
N ASP A 46 -18.08 -6.23 5.03
CA ASP A 46 -18.08 -5.37 6.23
C ASP A 46 -16.68 -4.87 6.64
N SER A 47 -15.62 -5.53 6.18
CA SER A 47 -14.23 -5.20 6.52
C SER A 47 -13.52 -4.44 5.41
N PHE A 48 -12.99 -3.25 5.74
CA PHE A 48 -12.12 -2.48 4.86
C PHE A 48 -10.91 -3.30 4.39
N THR A 49 -10.30 -4.08 5.28
CA THR A 49 -9.14 -4.93 4.94
C THR A 49 -9.52 -5.98 3.89
N HIS A 50 -10.65 -6.66 4.08
CA HIS A 50 -11.12 -7.68 3.14
C HIS A 50 -11.47 -7.06 1.78
N TRP A 51 -12.13 -5.90 1.79
CA TRP A 51 -12.40 -5.13 0.58
C TRP A 51 -11.10 -4.74 -0.15
N CYS A 52 -10.09 -4.21 0.55
CA CYS A 52 -8.81 -3.85 -0.05
C CYS A 52 -8.08 -5.06 -0.64
N VAL A 53 -8.02 -6.19 0.08
CA VAL A 53 -7.38 -7.41 -0.42
C VAL A 53 -8.08 -7.88 -1.68
N GLN A 54 -9.42 -7.97 -1.68
CA GLN A 54 -10.17 -8.39 -2.85
C GLN A 54 -9.95 -7.46 -4.04
N PHE A 55 -9.89 -6.15 -3.80
CA PHE A 55 -9.64 -5.16 -4.86
C PHE A 55 -8.24 -5.38 -5.46
N VAL A 56 -7.21 -5.51 -4.62
CA VAL A 56 -5.85 -5.80 -5.07
C VAL A 56 -5.79 -7.11 -5.86
N THR A 57 -6.46 -8.16 -5.39
CA THR A 57 -6.56 -9.45 -6.09
C THR A 57 -7.23 -9.32 -7.47
N ASN A 58 -8.31 -8.53 -7.57
CA ASN A 58 -8.96 -8.26 -8.85
C ASN A 58 -8.02 -7.50 -9.81
N LEU A 59 -7.27 -6.53 -9.29
CA LEU A 59 -6.36 -5.69 -10.07
C LEU A 59 -5.10 -6.42 -10.55
N PHE A 60 -4.70 -7.53 -9.93
CA PHE A 60 -3.60 -8.35 -10.46
C PHE A 60 -3.91 -8.97 -11.83
N LYS A 61 -5.19 -9.12 -12.16
CA LYS A 61 -5.64 -9.62 -13.47
C LYS A 61 -5.90 -8.50 -14.48
N ALA A 62 -5.66 -7.25 -14.09
CA ALA A 62 -6.03 -6.07 -14.85
C ALA A 62 -4.86 -5.50 -15.68
N PRO A 63 -5.13 -4.57 -16.62
CA PRO A 63 -4.09 -3.82 -17.32
C PRO A 63 -3.09 -3.15 -16.37
N GLN A 64 -1.83 -3.05 -16.79
CA GLN A 64 -0.77 -2.43 -15.99
C GLN A 64 -1.12 -0.99 -15.60
N GLY A 65 -0.79 -0.63 -14.36
CA GLY A 65 -0.98 0.73 -13.82
C GLY A 65 -2.28 0.93 -13.03
N LEU A 66 -3.26 0.03 -13.11
CA LEU A 66 -4.51 0.16 -12.35
C LEU A 66 -4.31 -0.05 -10.85
N LEU A 67 -3.41 -0.96 -10.46
CA LEU A 67 -3.00 -1.11 -9.05
C LEU A 67 -2.42 0.20 -8.51
N ASP A 68 -1.62 0.90 -9.31
CA ASP A 68 -1.07 2.19 -8.92
C ASP A 68 -2.14 3.27 -8.81
N GLY A 69 -3.15 3.24 -9.69
CA GLY A 69 -4.33 4.09 -9.59
C GLY A 69 -5.09 3.88 -8.27
N PHE A 70 -5.33 2.62 -7.92
CA PHE A 70 -5.95 2.24 -6.65
C PHE A 70 -5.17 2.75 -5.43
N ILE A 71 -3.85 2.47 -5.37
CA ILE A 71 -2.99 2.92 -4.26
C ILE A 71 -2.90 4.44 -4.20
N SER A 72 -2.80 5.11 -5.35
CA SER A 72 -2.78 6.57 -5.45
C SER A 72 -4.08 7.20 -4.94
N MET A 73 -5.22 6.53 -5.18
CA MET A 73 -6.51 6.98 -4.67
C MET A 73 -6.61 6.87 -3.16
N LEU A 74 -6.24 5.72 -2.58
CA LEU A 74 -6.18 5.55 -1.12
C LEU A 74 -5.27 6.61 -0.48
N TRP A 75 -4.10 6.84 -1.07
CA TRP A 75 -3.18 7.85 -0.58
C TRP A 75 -3.76 9.27 -0.65
N THR A 76 -4.40 9.61 -1.77
CA THR A 76 -5.04 10.93 -1.97
C THR A 76 -6.14 11.18 -0.93
N ILE A 77 -6.99 10.18 -0.67
CA ILE A 77 -8.03 10.24 0.37
C ILE A 77 -7.40 10.52 1.74
N TRP A 78 -6.34 9.79 2.10
CA TRP A 78 -5.65 9.98 3.38
C TRP A 78 -5.02 11.37 3.51
N VAL A 79 -4.41 11.89 2.44
CA VAL A 79 -3.84 13.25 2.43
C VAL A 79 -4.94 14.28 2.67
N LEU A 80 -6.03 14.25 1.90
CA LEU A 80 -7.10 15.25 2.01
C LEU A 80 -7.80 15.18 3.36
N ARG A 81 -8.05 13.97 3.88
CA ARG A 81 -8.55 13.76 5.24
C ARG A 81 -7.67 14.48 6.27
N ASN A 82 -6.35 14.33 6.18
CA ASN A 82 -5.44 14.98 7.12
C ASN A 82 -5.41 16.51 6.95
N HIS A 83 -5.60 17.01 5.73
CA HIS A 83 -5.76 18.43 5.49
C HIS A 83 -7.01 18.99 6.16
N ALA A 84 -8.16 18.36 5.96
CA ALA A 84 -9.39 18.75 6.63
C ALA A 84 -9.23 18.68 8.16
N ARG A 85 -8.68 17.56 8.67
CA ARG A 85 -8.57 17.31 10.10
C ARG A 85 -7.62 18.25 10.85
N PHE A 86 -6.44 18.49 10.29
CA PHE A 86 -5.35 19.16 11.01
C PHE A 86 -5.07 20.59 10.53
N ARG A 87 -5.62 20.96 9.38
CA ARG A 87 -5.40 22.29 8.77
C ARG A 87 -6.71 23.02 8.48
N ASN A 88 -7.85 22.41 8.81
CA ASN A 88 -9.18 22.97 8.58
C ASN A 88 -9.41 23.37 7.11
N VAL A 89 -8.83 22.60 6.18
CA VAL A 89 -8.99 22.81 4.74
C VAL A 89 -10.22 22.04 4.28
N ALA A 90 -11.20 22.74 3.70
CA ALA A 90 -12.41 22.10 3.19
C ALA A 90 -12.10 21.10 2.07
N TRP A 91 -12.97 20.10 1.91
CA TRP A 91 -12.93 19.20 0.76
C TRP A 91 -13.06 20.00 -0.55
N ASP A 92 -12.18 19.70 -1.50
CA ASP A 92 -12.22 20.27 -2.84
C ASP A 92 -11.99 19.19 -3.91
N LEU A 93 -12.88 19.14 -4.89
CA LEU A 93 -12.86 18.17 -5.99
C LEU A 93 -11.65 18.42 -6.92
N GLY A 94 -11.28 19.69 -7.14
CA GLY A 94 -10.14 20.06 -7.98
C GLY A 94 -8.81 19.59 -7.37
N ALA A 95 -8.63 19.82 -6.07
CA ALA A 95 -7.49 19.37 -5.30
C ALA A 95 -7.39 17.84 -5.30
N PHE A 96 -8.50 17.12 -5.12
CA PHE A 96 -8.52 15.66 -5.22
C PHE A 96 -7.98 15.17 -6.55
N ARG A 97 -8.55 15.66 -7.66
CA ARG A 97 -8.13 15.26 -9.01
C ARG A 97 -6.67 15.59 -9.28
N SER A 98 -6.21 16.75 -8.84
CA SER A 98 -4.82 17.21 -9.03
C SER A 98 -3.82 16.35 -8.27
N ILE A 99 -4.11 16.03 -6.99
CA ILE A 99 -3.26 15.17 -6.17
C ILE A 99 -3.21 13.76 -6.76
N LEU A 100 -4.37 13.19 -7.10
CA LEU A 100 -4.48 11.85 -7.69
C LEU A 100 -3.71 11.75 -9.01
N ALA A 101 -3.91 12.70 -9.93
CA ALA A 101 -3.20 12.74 -11.20
C ALA A 101 -1.68 12.82 -11.01
N GLY A 102 -1.22 13.64 -10.05
CA GLY A 102 0.20 13.73 -9.71
C GLY A 102 0.77 12.41 -9.21
N TRP A 103 0.04 11.67 -8.37
CA TRP A 103 0.50 10.35 -7.89
C TRP A 103 0.52 9.30 -9.00
N ASN A 104 -0.52 9.27 -9.85
CA ASN A 104 -0.56 8.38 -11.00
C ASN A 104 0.62 8.61 -11.96
N LEU A 105 0.97 9.87 -12.23
CA LEU A 105 2.13 10.22 -13.05
C LEU A 105 3.43 9.68 -12.43
N ARG A 106 3.68 9.92 -11.15
CA ARG A 106 4.90 9.45 -10.48
C ARG A 106 4.98 7.92 -10.43
N CYS A 107 3.86 7.24 -10.20
CA CYS A 107 3.84 5.77 -10.27
C CYS A 107 4.15 5.29 -11.69
N SER A 108 3.66 5.98 -12.72
CA SER A 108 4.01 5.68 -14.12
C SER A 108 5.50 5.85 -14.40
N GLU A 109 6.09 6.96 -13.96
CA GLU A 109 7.54 7.21 -14.07
C GLU A 109 8.36 6.15 -13.32
N ALA A 110 7.93 5.81 -12.10
CA ALA A 110 8.53 4.76 -11.29
C ALA A 110 8.55 3.39 -12.00
N ARG A 111 7.42 3.00 -12.61
CA ARG A 111 7.32 1.77 -13.40
C ARG A 111 8.20 1.80 -14.64
N ALA A 112 8.22 2.92 -15.36
CA ALA A 112 9.05 3.09 -16.55
C ALA A 112 10.55 2.90 -16.25
N LEU A 113 11.00 3.36 -15.08
CA LEU A 113 12.35 3.10 -14.57
C LEU A 113 12.55 1.62 -14.21
N HIS A 114 11.58 1.00 -13.56
CA HIS A 114 11.66 -0.39 -13.13
C HIS A 114 11.75 -1.38 -14.30
N HIS A 115 11.02 -1.15 -15.39
CA HIS A 115 11.09 -2.00 -16.60
C HIS A 115 12.50 -2.11 -17.20
N ARG A 116 13.40 -1.17 -16.91
CA ARG A 116 14.80 -1.20 -17.37
C ARG A 116 15.72 -2.07 -16.51
N ASP A 117 15.32 -2.45 -15.29
CA ASP A 117 16.22 -2.99 -14.26
C ASP A 117 15.84 -4.41 -13.72
N ILE A 118 14.81 -5.09 -14.26
CA ILE A 118 14.23 -6.37 -13.74
C ILE A 118 15.17 -7.61 -13.83
N SER A 119 16.44 -7.48 -14.20
CA SER A 119 17.38 -8.62 -14.28
C SER A 119 17.89 -9.15 -12.92
N ILE A 120 17.64 -8.49 -11.77
CA ILE A 120 18.56 -8.58 -10.62
C ILE A 120 18.04 -9.27 -9.33
N CYS A 121 16.77 -9.66 -9.20
CA CYS A 121 16.29 -10.29 -7.94
C CYS A 121 16.69 -11.78 -7.80
N ARG A 122 17.90 -12.05 -7.31
CA ARG A 122 18.45 -13.42 -7.09
C ARG A 122 18.07 -14.08 -5.75
N HIS A 123 17.46 -13.37 -4.80
CA HIS A 123 17.13 -13.94 -3.48
C HIS A 123 15.63 -13.80 -3.16
N ARG A 124 14.88 -14.89 -3.36
CA ARG A 124 13.45 -15.01 -3.02
C ARG A 124 13.32 -15.70 -1.67
N ILE A 125 12.74 -15.04 -0.68
CA ILE A 125 12.43 -15.65 0.62
C ILE A 125 10.92 -15.94 0.65
N ARG A 126 10.57 -17.18 1.04
CA ARG A 126 9.20 -17.60 1.36
C ARG A 126 8.88 -17.11 2.76
N VAL A 127 7.76 -16.41 2.94
CA VAL A 127 7.18 -16.22 4.27
C VAL A 127 6.36 -17.47 4.57
N LEU A 128 7.03 -18.55 5.00
CA LEU A 128 6.37 -19.71 5.57
C LEU A 128 6.16 -19.45 7.06
N ASP A 129 4.93 -19.58 7.54
CA ASP A 129 4.65 -19.70 8.96
C ASP A 129 5.19 -21.04 9.48
N SER A 130 5.72 -21.07 10.71
CA SER A 130 6.26 -22.25 11.39
C SER A 130 5.22 -23.35 11.69
N SER A 131 3.97 -23.10 11.32
CA SER A 131 2.84 -24.03 11.43
C SER A 131 2.69 -24.96 10.22
N PHE A 132 3.39 -24.68 9.11
CA PHE A 132 3.48 -25.59 7.97
C PHE A 132 4.76 -26.42 8.09
N SER A 133 4.57 -27.67 8.52
CA SER A 133 5.61 -28.65 8.76
C SER A 133 6.69 -28.66 7.68
N GLU A 134 7.93 -28.76 8.16
CA GLU A 134 9.16 -29.09 7.45
C GLU A 134 8.91 -29.91 6.18
N HIS A 135 9.06 -29.30 5.01
CA HIS A 135 9.66 -29.92 3.84
C HIS A 135 9.81 -28.91 2.69
N LEU A 136 10.97 -28.99 2.03
CA LEU A 136 11.28 -28.54 0.67
C LEU A 136 11.80 -27.08 0.50
N GLN A 137 13.13 -26.99 0.53
CA GLN A 137 13.87 -26.55 -0.67
C GLN A 137 13.19 -27.15 -1.91
N GLY A 138 12.55 -26.33 -2.73
CA GLY A 138 11.91 -26.85 -3.94
C GLY A 138 11.06 -25.82 -4.63
N SER A 139 11.20 -25.78 -5.94
CA SER A 139 10.38 -25.17 -6.98
C SER A 139 8.90 -24.98 -6.67
N TYR A 140 8.27 -24.08 -7.44
CA TYR A 140 6.83 -23.87 -7.50
C TYR A 140 6.03 -25.19 -7.46
N PRO A 141 4.85 -25.23 -6.83
CA PRO A 141 3.88 -26.29 -7.08
C PRO A 141 3.59 -26.37 -8.59
N PRO A 142 3.38 -27.56 -9.18
CA PRO A 142 3.05 -27.68 -10.59
C PRO A 142 1.76 -26.87 -10.87
N GLY A 143 1.86 -25.82 -11.69
CA GLY A 143 0.74 -24.96 -12.06
C GLY A 143 0.83 -23.49 -11.61
N PHE A 144 1.75 -23.13 -10.72
CA PHE A 144 1.94 -21.73 -10.30
C PHE A 144 3.23 -21.15 -10.89
N SER A 145 3.14 -20.15 -11.76
CA SER A 145 4.31 -19.51 -12.40
C SER A 145 4.72 -18.18 -11.73
N GLN A 146 3.86 -17.56 -10.94
CA GLN A 146 4.07 -16.20 -10.44
C GLN A 146 3.50 -15.99 -9.04
N ALA A 147 4.14 -15.09 -8.31
CA ALA A 147 3.65 -14.55 -7.05
C ALA A 147 2.33 -13.82 -7.20
N ASP A 148 1.45 -13.90 -6.20
CA ASP A 148 0.37 -12.92 -6.09
C ASP A 148 0.97 -11.56 -5.70
N ILE A 149 1.88 -11.54 -4.73
CA ILE A 149 2.56 -10.31 -4.28
C ILE A 149 4.07 -10.52 -4.11
N ILE A 150 4.85 -9.55 -4.60
CA ILE A 150 6.27 -9.43 -4.31
C ILE A 150 6.52 -8.13 -3.53
N LEU A 151 6.93 -8.27 -2.26
CA LEU A 151 7.36 -7.15 -1.44
C LEU A 151 8.87 -6.94 -1.60
N ILE A 152 9.26 -5.79 -2.18
CA ILE A 152 10.67 -5.42 -2.35
C ILE A 152 11.02 -4.34 -1.34
N SER A 153 12.06 -4.57 -0.54
CA SER A 153 12.61 -3.57 0.40
C SER A 153 14.09 -3.31 0.12
N ASP A 154 14.51 -2.05 0.16
CA ASP A 154 15.94 -1.67 0.09
C ASP A 154 16.62 -1.76 1.44
N GLY A 155 15.83 -2.00 2.49
CA GLY A 155 16.29 -1.84 3.85
C GLY A 155 16.69 -0.38 4.10
N ALA A 156 15.69 0.48 4.37
CA ALA A 156 15.81 1.77 5.11
C ALA A 156 15.15 2.00 6.55
N TRP A 157 14.92 1.03 7.49
CA TRP A 157 15.04 0.94 9.02
C TRP A 157 16.33 0.60 9.93
N MET A 158 16.76 1.45 10.89
CA MET A 158 17.75 1.20 12.00
C MET A 158 17.04 1.60 13.30
N SER A 159 17.14 0.81 14.37
CA SER A 159 16.38 1.08 15.61
C SER A 159 16.87 2.30 16.41
N ALA A 160 18.12 2.72 16.25
CA ALA A 160 18.69 3.89 16.94
C ALA A 160 18.38 5.23 16.25
N SER A 161 17.98 5.21 14.96
CA SER A 161 17.81 6.42 14.14
C SER A 161 16.65 6.35 13.11
N ASN A 162 15.83 5.30 13.15
CA ASN A 162 14.83 4.93 12.12
C ASN A 162 15.36 4.77 10.65
N ASN A 163 16.61 4.31 10.38
CA ASN A 163 17.20 4.10 9.01
C ASN A 163 17.95 2.73 8.68
N ALA A 164 17.54 1.88 7.72
CA ALA A 164 17.86 0.47 7.20
C ALA A 164 19.17 -0.29 7.38
N ASP A 165 19.08 -1.48 8.02
CA ASP A 165 19.35 -2.77 7.32
C ASP A 165 18.12 -3.65 6.91
N SER A 166 18.26 -4.40 5.82
CA SER A 166 17.21 -5.28 5.24
C SER A 166 16.95 -6.57 6.03
N THR A 167 17.78 -6.91 7.01
CA THR A 167 17.65 -8.19 7.73
C THR A 167 16.63 -8.10 8.85
N THR A 168 16.33 -6.88 9.30
CA THR A 168 15.42 -6.66 10.42
C THR A 168 13.96 -6.82 10.00
N VAL A 169 13.49 -6.17 8.92
CA VAL A 169 12.10 -6.37 8.44
C VAL A 169 11.87 -7.78 7.93
N ILE A 170 12.82 -8.33 7.16
CA ILE A 170 12.74 -9.72 6.67
C ILE A 170 12.78 -10.70 7.85
N GLY A 171 13.72 -10.53 8.78
CA GLY A 171 13.82 -11.36 9.98
C GLY A 171 12.60 -11.24 10.89
N LEU A 172 11.99 -10.06 10.98
CA LEU A 172 10.74 -9.86 11.72
C LEU A 172 9.55 -10.51 11.02
N LEU A 173 9.45 -10.44 9.70
CA LEU A 173 8.39 -11.16 8.97
C LEU A 173 8.57 -12.68 9.07
N SER A 174 9.81 -13.17 9.08
CA SER A 174 10.18 -14.58 9.24
C SER A 174 10.23 -15.09 10.69
N GLY A 175 9.98 -14.23 11.69
CA GLY A 175 9.83 -14.64 13.10
C GLY A 175 11.11 -14.68 13.97
N GLY A 176 12.25 -14.19 13.49
CA GLY A 176 13.56 -14.45 14.10
C GLY A 176 14.22 -13.34 14.94
N LYS A 177 13.62 -12.16 15.16
CA LYS A 177 14.29 -11.05 15.90
C LYS A 177 13.40 -10.31 16.90
N SER A 178 14.00 -9.88 18.02
CA SER A 178 13.40 -8.93 18.97
C SER A 178 13.36 -7.52 18.35
N SER A 179 12.28 -6.78 18.59
CA SER A 179 12.09 -5.43 18.06
C SER A 179 11.19 -4.61 18.97
N PRO A 180 11.22 -3.27 18.85
CA PRO A 180 10.32 -2.40 19.59
C PRO A 180 8.86 -2.82 19.38
N LEU A 181 8.04 -2.73 20.43
CA LEU A 181 6.63 -3.16 20.38
C LEU A 181 5.88 -2.55 19.19
N SER A 182 6.07 -1.26 18.91
CA SER A 182 5.43 -0.58 17.76
C SER A 182 5.75 -1.23 16.42
N VAL A 183 6.97 -1.74 16.25
CA VAL A 183 7.40 -2.45 15.03
C VAL A 183 6.79 -3.86 15.00
N LEU A 184 6.74 -4.56 16.14
CA LEU A 184 6.08 -5.87 16.24
C LEU A 184 4.59 -5.79 15.88
N TRP A 185 3.87 -4.78 16.39
CA TRP A 185 2.47 -4.55 16.05
C TRP A 185 2.27 -4.29 14.55
N LEU A 186 3.14 -3.48 13.94
CA LEU A 186 3.09 -3.24 12.49
C LEU A 186 3.35 -4.52 11.70
N VAL A 187 4.36 -5.30 12.08
CA VAL A 187 4.71 -6.58 11.45
C VAL A 187 3.58 -7.60 11.60
N GLN A 188 2.95 -7.69 12.77
CA GLN A 188 1.79 -8.56 12.98
C GLN A 188 0.62 -8.15 12.09
N ARG A 189 0.32 -6.84 12.00
CA ARG A 189 -0.71 -6.34 11.08
C ARG A 189 -0.39 -6.65 9.62
N LEU A 190 0.88 -6.48 9.21
CA LEU A 190 1.33 -6.86 7.89
C LEU A 190 1.15 -8.37 7.65
N ARG A 191 1.54 -9.23 8.59
CA ARG A 191 1.33 -10.69 8.49
C ARG A 191 -0.15 -11.05 8.32
N VAL A 192 -1.03 -10.45 9.12
CA VAL A 192 -2.49 -10.65 9.00
C VAL A 192 -2.97 -10.29 7.60
N ILE A 193 -2.48 -9.18 7.02
CA ILE A 193 -2.82 -8.78 5.65
C ILE A 193 -2.25 -9.77 4.64
N LEU A 194 -0.96 -10.11 4.76
CA LEU A 194 -0.24 -10.99 3.85
C LEU A 194 -0.82 -12.42 3.81
N HIS A 195 -1.41 -12.89 4.91
CA HIS A 195 -2.08 -14.19 4.99
C HIS A 195 -3.34 -14.28 4.11
N ASN A 196 -3.89 -13.16 3.63
CA ASN A 196 -5.03 -13.20 2.71
C ASN A 196 -4.63 -13.46 1.25
N PHE A 197 -3.33 -13.56 0.94
CA PHE A 197 -2.83 -13.88 -0.39
C PHE A 197 -2.37 -15.33 -0.44
N ALA A 198 -2.62 -16.02 -1.57
CA ALA A 198 -2.24 -17.43 -1.71
C ALA A 198 -0.72 -17.59 -1.77
N TRP A 199 -0.01 -16.62 -2.34
CA TRP A 199 1.44 -16.60 -2.37
C TRP A 199 2.06 -15.20 -2.23
N VAL A 200 2.94 -15.05 -1.23
CA VAL A 200 3.72 -13.83 -1.00
C VAL A 200 5.21 -14.16 -1.01
N SER A 201 6.00 -13.37 -1.73
CA SER A 201 7.46 -13.36 -1.57
C SER A 201 7.94 -12.00 -1.11
N VAL A 202 8.88 -12.03 -0.17
CA VAL A 202 9.61 -10.85 0.28
C VAL A 202 11.04 -11.00 -0.22
N CYS A 203 11.55 -9.97 -0.89
CA CYS A 203 12.92 -9.96 -1.39
C CYS A 203 13.63 -8.64 -1.07
N LYS A 204 14.96 -8.75 -0.90
CA LYS A 204 15.83 -7.59 -0.77
C LYS A 204 16.15 -7.07 -2.18
N GLY A 205 15.75 -5.83 -2.44
CA GLY A 205 16.12 -5.11 -3.66
C GLY A 205 17.37 -4.26 -3.47
N SER A 206 18.04 -3.90 -4.57
CA SER A 206 19.04 -2.83 -4.53
C SER A 206 18.33 -1.49 -4.26
N ARG A 207 19.05 -0.50 -3.69
CA ARG A 207 18.50 0.85 -3.51
C ARG A 207 17.97 1.45 -4.81
N ARG A 208 18.55 1.11 -5.96
CA ARG A 208 18.08 1.55 -7.27
C ARG A 208 16.69 0.99 -7.62
N LEU A 209 16.43 -0.29 -7.30
CA LEU A 209 15.12 -0.92 -7.54
C LEU A 209 14.01 -0.32 -6.67
N VAL A 210 14.35 0.09 -5.45
CA VAL A 210 13.37 0.67 -4.50
C VAL A 210 13.40 2.20 -4.53
N TYR A 211 14.34 2.81 -5.26
CA TYR A 211 14.50 4.25 -5.36
C TYR A 211 13.18 4.94 -5.75
N PRO A 212 12.38 4.43 -6.70
CA PRO A 212 11.11 5.07 -7.00
C PRO A 212 10.14 5.05 -5.81
N ALA A 213 10.04 3.94 -5.08
CA ALA A 213 9.24 3.85 -3.86
C ALA A 213 9.79 4.78 -2.75
N HIS A 214 11.11 4.88 -2.63
CA HIS A 214 11.78 5.82 -1.71
C HIS A 214 11.47 7.28 -2.05
N VAL A 215 11.49 7.65 -3.34
CA VAL A 215 11.13 8.99 -3.80
C VAL A 215 9.65 9.28 -3.53
N LEU A 216 8.76 8.32 -3.80
CA LEU A 216 7.34 8.44 -3.49
C LEU A 216 7.11 8.65 -1.98
N ALA A 217 7.74 7.82 -1.13
CA ALA A 217 7.65 7.91 0.32
C ALA A 217 8.23 9.23 0.86
N THR A 218 9.36 9.68 0.31
CA THR A 218 9.99 10.95 0.68
C THR A 218 9.16 12.15 0.24
N SER A 219 8.59 12.11 -0.96
CA SER A 219 7.70 13.16 -1.48
C SER A 219 6.41 13.25 -0.64
N ALA A 220 5.87 12.10 -0.25
CA ALA A 220 4.77 11.97 0.70
C ALA A 220 5.12 12.62 2.05
N LEU A 221 6.28 12.25 2.62
CA LEU A 221 6.76 12.75 3.90
C LEU A 221 6.95 14.28 3.87
N ARG A 222 7.61 14.79 2.84
CA ARG A 222 7.95 16.21 2.69
C ARG A 222 6.76 17.07 2.28
N ARG A 223 5.59 16.49 1.97
CA ARG A 223 4.39 17.23 1.58
C ARG A 223 4.63 18.18 0.38
N GLN A 224 5.68 17.95 -0.41
CA GLN A 224 6.13 18.82 -1.51
C GLN A 224 5.10 18.96 -2.64
N LEU A 225 4.03 18.18 -2.58
CA LEU A 225 2.96 18.09 -3.58
C LEU A 225 1.74 18.94 -3.25
N LEU A 226 1.73 19.62 -2.11
CA LEU A 226 0.64 20.49 -1.67
C LEU A 226 0.90 21.98 -1.99
N HIS A 227 1.98 22.25 -2.71
CA HIS A 227 2.35 23.59 -3.20
C HIS A 227 1.97 23.84 -4.66
N LEU A 228 1.12 22.99 -5.26
CA LEU A 228 0.29 23.45 -6.36
C LEU A 228 -0.64 24.52 -5.75
N ARG A 229 -0.25 25.79 -5.91
CA ARG A 229 -1.09 26.93 -5.56
C ARG A 229 -2.42 26.75 -6.30
N LEU A 230 -3.47 26.48 -5.53
CA LEU A 230 -4.84 26.77 -5.93
C LEU A 230 -4.98 28.27 -6.18
#